data_AF-A0A975B6R3-F1
#
_entry.id   AF-A0A975B6R3-F1
#
_cell.length_a   1.000
_cell.length_b   1.000
_cell.length_c   1.000
_cell.angle_alpha   90.00
_cell.angle_beta   90.00
_cell.angle_gamma   90.00
#
_symmetry.space_group_name_H-M   'P 1'
#
loop_
_entity.id
_entity.type
_entity.pdbx_description
1 polymer ?
#
loop_
_entity_poly.entity_id
_entity_poly.type
_entity_poly.pdbx_seq_one_letter_code
_entity_poly.pdbx_strand_id
1 'polypeptide(L)'
;MRNLGEEIFVKTWGTMLILPDVVIKSEGVTCGDELYIEIAKEHGIINFFIRVKGCSICMDSSKYIYEQLNKKEFVYCKKFVARCLRDIENKTYNNNFTMRSGFKIPHGRNECVKAPWKIILLALENLQPKCVINREMTPLACDACVKSYRLTWKRSNNDQKNLLKQTAKSVYKKIINILTKRDDADFRWQPLGKYVLNDTEIQTLKDEIQSFNSNSIKEIKKLRLPALLYNNLYNHNINFKGNAFLLLTKKQRIRQIVIHKEFCELEETIQKNCWKVFAIKGAYTAKLYPFPKIRPYLDYDLIAASLKDAMLLANWLINNKGYQFVVNGSVPFSLKALLDKNKKEVITGHFHLEKILHDTWQIVIDITFPGFYLNRTDIFNLTFQDYKISMEEQCIITLCHIFKHEFVYMKDLNDIYLMIKSGKMNFERVQFLIHENRLELYWGIVLEYLKKDYNLRLHSINTLNNKKRFFYKYLFNDWPYSRKSHFLIKLLDLYMRNKKEHGFFGGLKEIFFQFIELENWKNKNLISSYLEQRINKRIYLYPLMIFNNKIDIGKPIEEALRVGGFDELKTVVENELIIIERNIKIYLTGIGFLYQQNMGK
;
A
#
# COMPACT_ATOMS: atom_id res chain seq x y z
N MET A 1 -21.99 -29.17 -5.12
CA MET A 1 -21.10 -28.13 -5.67
C MET A 1 -20.48 -28.71 -6.94
N ARG A 2 -20.48 -27.99 -8.06
CA ARG A 2 -19.91 -28.45 -9.35
C ARG A 2 -18.86 -27.44 -9.84
N ASN A 3 -17.74 -27.96 -10.31
CA ASN A 3 -16.67 -27.18 -10.94
C ASN A 3 -16.81 -27.29 -12.45
N LEU A 4 -16.81 -26.16 -13.15
CA LEU A 4 -16.86 -26.07 -14.61
C LEU A 4 -15.54 -25.47 -15.09
N GLY A 5 -14.69 -26.34 -15.63
CA GLY A 5 -13.31 -26.03 -16.00
C GLY A 5 -12.30 -26.35 -14.90
N GLU A 6 -11.02 -26.14 -15.23
CA GLU A 6 -9.91 -26.19 -14.28
C GLU A 6 -9.82 -24.85 -13.54
N GLU A 7 -9.62 -24.87 -12.22
CA GLU A 7 -9.36 -23.64 -11.44
C GLU A 7 -8.15 -22.92 -12.03
N ILE A 8 -8.32 -21.64 -12.39
CA ILE A 8 -7.23 -20.83 -12.93
C ILE A 8 -6.18 -20.61 -11.83
N PHE A 9 -6.64 -20.54 -10.58
CA PHE A 9 -5.81 -20.47 -9.38
C PHE A 9 -4.86 -21.66 -9.21
N VAL A 10 -5.17 -22.84 -9.75
CA VAL A 10 -4.50 -24.11 -9.42
C VAL A 10 -3.73 -24.68 -10.62
N LYS A 11 -2.99 -23.83 -11.34
CA LYS A 11 -1.83 -24.30 -12.11
C LYS A 11 -0.53 -24.06 -11.34
N THR A 12 -0.36 -24.78 -10.24
CA THR A 12 0.96 -24.98 -9.64
C THR A 12 1.76 -25.94 -10.51
N TRP A 13 2.40 -25.44 -11.56
CA TRP A 13 3.56 -26.09 -12.14
C TRP A 13 4.74 -25.77 -11.22
N GLY A 14 4.92 -26.55 -10.15
CA GLY A 14 5.96 -26.28 -9.15
C GLY A 14 5.71 -25.00 -8.33
N THR A 15 6.43 -23.91 -8.65
CA THR A 15 6.49 -22.64 -7.89
C THR A 15 5.64 -21.49 -8.48
N MET A 16 4.74 -21.77 -9.42
CA MET A 16 4.03 -20.74 -10.19
C MET A 16 2.61 -20.50 -9.67
N LEU A 17 2.24 -19.24 -9.38
CA LEU A 17 0.88 -18.83 -9.04
C LEU A 17 0.33 -17.91 -10.13
N ILE A 18 -0.74 -18.36 -10.79
CA ILE A 18 -1.44 -17.62 -11.84
C ILE A 18 -2.75 -17.12 -11.23
N LEU A 19 -2.89 -15.80 -11.06
CA LEU A 19 -4.16 -15.22 -10.64
C LEU A 19 -5.03 -14.86 -11.84
N PRO A 20 -6.33 -15.16 -11.79
CA PRO A 20 -7.27 -14.65 -12.78
C PRO A 20 -7.34 -13.11 -12.73
N ASP A 21 -7.61 -12.49 -13.89
CA ASP A 21 -7.79 -11.04 -14.02
C ASP A 21 -8.97 -10.50 -13.22
N VAL A 22 -10.00 -11.33 -13.00
CA VAL A 22 -11.21 -11.02 -12.23
C VAL A 22 -11.62 -12.26 -11.44
N VAL A 23 -11.86 -12.09 -10.15
CA VAL A 23 -12.56 -13.07 -9.28
C VAL A 23 -13.84 -12.43 -8.78
N ILE A 24 -14.97 -13.11 -8.95
CA ILE A 24 -16.24 -12.70 -8.34
C ILE A 24 -16.80 -13.87 -7.55
N LYS A 25 -16.99 -13.66 -6.24
CA LYS A 25 -17.81 -14.50 -5.39
C LYS A 25 -19.14 -13.80 -5.16
N SER A 26 -20.23 -14.49 -5.41
CA SER A 26 -21.58 -14.01 -5.16
C SER A 26 -22.34 -15.07 -4.38
N GLU A 27 -22.74 -14.73 -3.16
CA GLU A 27 -23.51 -15.60 -2.26
C GLU A 27 -24.96 -15.12 -2.22
N GLY A 28 -25.91 -16.07 -2.20
CA GLY A 28 -27.34 -15.75 -2.10
C GLY A 28 -27.93 -15.10 -3.35
N VAL A 29 -27.37 -15.37 -4.54
CA VAL A 29 -27.70 -14.63 -5.78
C VAL A 29 -29.18 -14.80 -6.15
N THR A 30 -29.73 -16.00 -5.94
CA THR A 30 -31.17 -16.31 -5.99
C THR A 30 -31.39 -17.64 -5.27
N CYS A 31 -32.44 -17.80 -4.45
CA CYS A 31 -32.77 -19.04 -3.70
C CYS A 31 -31.63 -19.68 -2.88
N GLY A 32 -30.63 -18.91 -2.44
CA GLY A 32 -29.46 -19.41 -1.71
C GLY A 32 -28.31 -19.91 -2.61
N ASP A 33 -28.38 -19.67 -3.93
CA ASP A 33 -27.33 -20.04 -4.88
C ASP A 33 -26.04 -19.24 -4.62
N GLU A 34 -24.92 -19.92 -4.73
CA GLU A 34 -23.56 -19.38 -4.64
C GLU A 34 -22.82 -19.60 -5.96
N LEU A 35 -22.26 -18.52 -6.50
CA LEU A 35 -21.39 -18.54 -7.67
C LEU A 35 -20.01 -18.01 -7.33
N TYR A 36 -18.99 -18.71 -7.83
CA TYR A 36 -17.62 -18.27 -7.82
C TYR A 36 -17.08 -18.33 -9.25
N ILE A 37 -16.61 -17.19 -9.75
CA ILE A 37 -16.18 -17.03 -11.13
C ILE A 37 -14.77 -16.47 -11.15
N GLU A 38 -13.89 -17.11 -11.90
CA GLU A 38 -12.57 -16.61 -12.25
C GLU A 38 -12.51 -16.36 -13.75
N ILE A 39 -11.94 -15.23 -14.16
CA ILE A 39 -11.75 -14.91 -15.57
C ILE A 39 -10.34 -14.39 -15.80
N ALA A 40 -9.66 -14.90 -16.82
CA ALA A 40 -8.39 -14.36 -17.33
C ALA A 40 -8.51 -13.95 -18.81
N LYS A 41 -7.87 -12.85 -19.21
CA LYS A 41 -7.79 -12.38 -20.59
C LYS A 41 -6.35 -12.41 -21.10
N GLU A 42 -6.08 -13.33 -22.01
CA GLU A 42 -4.77 -13.54 -22.62
C GLU A 42 -4.85 -13.24 -24.11
N HIS A 43 -4.08 -12.25 -24.58
CA HIS A 43 -4.03 -11.87 -26.00
C HIS A 43 -5.41 -11.61 -26.65
N GLY A 44 -6.40 -11.17 -25.87
CA GLY A 44 -7.76 -10.93 -26.35
C GLY A 44 -8.71 -12.12 -26.19
N ILE A 45 -8.22 -13.29 -25.82
CA ILE A 45 -9.00 -14.51 -25.55
C ILE A 45 -9.36 -14.58 -24.07
N ILE A 46 -10.58 -15.04 -23.76
CA ILE A 46 -11.09 -15.17 -22.39
C ILE A 46 -11.07 -16.62 -21.92
N ASN A 47 -10.44 -16.87 -20.77
CA ASN A 47 -10.49 -18.15 -20.05
C ASN A 47 -11.40 -18.00 -18.83
N PHE A 48 -12.33 -18.92 -18.64
CA PHE A 48 -13.24 -18.96 -17.48
C PHE A 48 -12.94 -20.15 -16.58
N PHE A 49 -13.17 -19.96 -15.29
CA PHE A 49 -13.52 -21.02 -14.35
C PHE A 49 -14.79 -20.61 -13.60
N ILE A 50 -15.73 -21.53 -13.45
CA ILE A 50 -16.99 -21.29 -12.73
C ILE A 50 -17.21 -22.43 -11.74
N ARG A 51 -17.30 -22.10 -10.46
CA ARG A 51 -17.76 -23.01 -9.39
C ARG A 51 -19.14 -22.56 -8.92
N VAL A 52 -20.08 -23.50 -8.93
CA VAL A 52 -21.48 -23.23 -8.57
C VAL A 52 -21.94 -24.19 -7.48
N LYS A 53 -22.61 -23.64 -6.47
CA LYS A 53 -23.40 -24.37 -5.48
C LYS A 53 -24.78 -23.72 -5.45
N GLY A 54 -25.72 -24.30 -6.17
CA GLY A 54 -27.06 -23.75 -6.27
C GLY A 54 -28.02 -24.73 -6.94
N CYS A 55 -29.22 -24.25 -7.24
CA CYS A 55 -30.25 -25.01 -7.93
C CYS A 55 -29.82 -25.46 -9.34
N SER A 56 -30.50 -26.48 -9.87
CA SER A 56 -30.22 -27.04 -11.21
C SER A 56 -30.23 -25.98 -12.31
N ILE A 57 -31.20 -25.07 -12.28
CA ILE A 57 -31.36 -24.00 -13.26
C ILE A 57 -30.14 -23.07 -13.28
N CYS A 58 -29.64 -22.67 -12.11
CA CYS A 58 -28.44 -21.84 -12.02
C CYS A 58 -27.21 -22.62 -12.52
N MET A 59 -27.09 -23.90 -12.16
CA MET A 59 -25.98 -24.76 -12.63
C MET A 59 -25.97 -24.90 -14.15
N ASP A 60 -27.13 -25.13 -14.77
CA ASP A 60 -27.25 -25.31 -16.22
C ASP A 60 -26.98 -24.01 -16.98
N SER A 61 -27.49 -22.87 -16.46
CA SER A 61 -27.18 -21.55 -17.01
C SER A 61 -25.68 -21.26 -16.97
N SER A 62 -25.02 -21.53 -15.84
CA SER A 62 -23.56 -21.40 -15.69
C SER A 62 -22.77 -22.32 -16.62
N LYS A 63 -23.21 -23.57 -16.79
CA LYS A 63 -22.59 -24.52 -17.73
C LYS A 63 -22.67 -24.01 -19.16
N TYR A 64 -23.83 -23.52 -19.57
CA TYR A 64 -24.00 -22.98 -20.91
C TYR A 64 -23.15 -21.72 -21.15
N ILE A 65 -23.06 -20.81 -20.17
CA ILE A 65 -22.14 -19.67 -20.22
C ILE A 65 -20.70 -20.15 -20.46
N TYR A 66 -20.23 -21.12 -19.68
CA TYR A 66 -18.88 -21.67 -19.80
C TYR A 66 -18.62 -22.22 -21.21
N GLU A 67 -19.52 -23.06 -21.73
CA GLU A 67 -19.39 -23.68 -23.06
C GLU A 67 -19.37 -22.65 -24.20
N GLN A 68 -20.17 -21.58 -24.10
CA GLN A 68 -20.27 -20.58 -25.16
C GLN A 68 -19.13 -19.56 -25.13
N LEU A 69 -18.60 -19.23 -23.96
CA LEU A 69 -17.70 -18.09 -23.78
C LEU A 69 -16.24 -18.49 -23.54
N ASN A 70 -15.97 -19.68 -23.01
CA ASN A 70 -14.59 -20.10 -22.73
C ASN A 70 -13.75 -20.22 -23.99
N LYS A 71 -12.51 -19.70 -23.92
CA LYS A 71 -11.55 -19.59 -25.03
C LYS A 71 -12.06 -18.78 -26.23
N LYS A 72 -12.98 -17.83 -26.02
CA LYS A 72 -13.48 -16.92 -27.07
C LYS A 72 -12.89 -15.52 -26.96
N GLU A 73 -12.97 -14.75 -28.04
CA GLU A 73 -12.51 -13.36 -28.05
C GLU A 73 -13.34 -12.47 -27.13
N PHE A 74 -12.68 -11.54 -26.44
CA PHE A 74 -13.28 -10.60 -25.49
C PHE A 74 -14.46 -9.80 -26.08
N VAL A 75 -14.30 -9.31 -27.31
CA VAL A 75 -15.34 -8.52 -27.98
C VAL A 75 -16.56 -9.37 -28.28
N TYR A 76 -16.35 -10.62 -28.69
CA TYR A 76 -17.43 -11.60 -28.89
C TYR A 76 -18.16 -11.88 -27.59
N CYS A 77 -17.44 -12.20 -26.51
CA CYS A 77 -18.05 -12.53 -25.21
C CYS A 77 -18.97 -11.41 -24.72
N LYS A 78 -18.55 -10.15 -24.84
CA LYS A 78 -19.36 -8.99 -24.46
C LYS A 78 -20.65 -8.87 -25.25
N LYS A 79 -20.56 -8.94 -26.58
CA LYS A 79 -21.73 -8.83 -27.46
C LYS A 79 -22.69 -9.98 -27.20
N PHE A 80 -22.17 -11.19 -27.00
CA PHE A 80 -22.97 -12.39 -26.75
C PHE A 80 -23.73 -12.30 -25.42
N VAL A 81 -23.04 -11.97 -24.32
CA VAL A 81 -23.66 -11.83 -22.99
C VAL A 81 -24.73 -10.74 -22.98
N ALA A 82 -24.44 -9.57 -23.56
CA ALA A 82 -25.40 -8.47 -23.63
C ALA A 82 -26.63 -8.82 -24.49
N ARG A 83 -26.47 -9.64 -25.53
CA ARG A 83 -27.61 -10.18 -26.30
C ARG A 83 -28.43 -11.15 -25.45
N CYS A 84 -27.80 -12.15 -24.84
CA CYS A 84 -28.50 -13.15 -24.04
C CYS A 84 -29.27 -12.53 -22.86
N LEU A 85 -28.70 -11.51 -22.19
CA LEU A 85 -29.40 -10.78 -21.14
C LEU A 85 -30.66 -10.06 -21.65
N ARG A 86 -30.58 -9.40 -22.82
CA ARG A 86 -31.76 -8.76 -23.44
C ARG A 86 -32.82 -9.79 -23.82
N ASP A 87 -32.42 -10.94 -24.36
CA ASP A 87 -33.36 -12.02 -24.71
C ASP A 87 -34.06 -12.59 -23.46
N ILE A 88 -33.31 -12.74 -22.36
CA ILE A 88 -33.82 -13.16 -21.04
C ILE A 88 -34.84 -12.14 -20.50
N GLU A 89 -34.52 -10.85 -20.58
CA GLU A 89 -35.34 -9.75 -20.07
C GLU A 89 -36.62 -9.55 -20.88
N ASN A 90 -36.52 -9.62 -22.20
CA ASN A 90 -37.66 -9.46 -23.10
C ASN A 90 -38.52 -10.72 -23.20
N LYS A 91 -38.13 -11.82 -22.54
CA LYS A 91 -38.74 -13.16 -22.68
C LYS A 91 -38.79 -13.65 -24.14
N THR A 92 -37.99 -13.07 -25.03
CA THR A 92 -37.93 -13.36 -26.46
C THR A 92 -36.97 -14.50 -26.75
N TYR A 93 -36.92 -15.53 -25.88
CA TYR A 93 -36.00 -16.65 -26.03
C TYR A 93 -36.22 -17.32 -27.39
N ASN A 94 -35.41 -16.92 -28.37
CA ASN A 94 -35.29 -17.63 -29.62
C ASN A 94 -34.72 -19.02 -29.29
N ASN A 95 -35.25 -20.04 -29.94
CA ASN A 95 -35.14 -21.48 -29.70
C ASN A 95 -33.77 -22.06 -29.24
N ASN A 96 -32.66 -21.33 -29.25
CA ASN A 96 -31.34 -21.84 -28.88
C ASN A 96 -31.09 -22.01 -27.36
N PHE A 97 -31.78 -21.28 -26.48
CA PHE A 97 -31.61 -21.45 -25.02
C PHE A 97 -32.45 -22.62 -24.47
N THR A 98 -33.63 -22.82 -25.06
CA THR A 98 -34.59 -23.88 -24.74
C THR A 98 -34.22 -25.24 -25.35
N MET A 99 -33.49 -25.28 -26.47
CA MET A 99 -33.17 -26.53 -27.17
C MET A 99 -32.06 -27.40 -26.54
N ARG A 100 -31.22 -26.87 -25.64
CA ARG A 100 -30.12 -27.67 -25.04
C ARG A 100 -30.28 -27.99 -23.55
N SER A 101 -31.09 -27.24 -22.82
CA SER A 101 -31.35 -27.52 -21.39
C SER A 101 -32.59 -28.40 -21.17
N GLY A 102 -33.52 -28.49 -22.12
CA GLY A 102 -34.74 -29.31 -21.97
C GLY A 102 -35.70 -28.85 -20.86
N PHE A 103 -35.42 -27.74 -20.18
CA PHE A 103 -36.23 -27.26 -19.05
C PHE A 103 -37.11 -26.08 -19.47
N LYS A 104 -38.43 -26.25 -19.40
CA LYS A 104 -39.34 -25.11 -19.20
C LYS A 104 -38.94 -24.46 -17.87
N ILE A 105 -38.49 -23.21 -17.91
CA ILE A 105 -38.12 -22.47 -16.69
C ILE A 105 -39.38 -22.32 -15.83
N PRO A 106 -39.43 -22.90 -14.61
CA PRO A 106 -40.60 -22.81 -13.76
C PRO A 106 -40.92 -21.35 -13.39
N HIS A 107 -42.19 -21.05 -13.15
CA HIS A 107 -42.62 -19.71 -12.77
C HIS A 107 -41.87 -19.25 -11.50
N GLY A 108 -41.41 -17.99 -11.47
CA GLY A 108 -40.62 -17.43 -10.37
C GLY A 108 -39.12 -17.78 -10.37
N ARG A 109 -38.62 -18.58 -11.33
CA ARG A 109 -37.19 -19.00 -11.39
C ARG A 109 -36.34 -18.26 -12.43
N ASN A 110 -36.88 -17.21 -13.05
CA ASN A 110 -36.15 -16.41 -14.04
C ASN A 110 -34.86 -15.79 -13.49
N GLU A 111 -34.86 -15.35 -12.23
CA GLU A 111 -33.63 -14.79 -11.64
C GLU A 111 -32.53 -15.84 -11.46
N CYS A 112 -32.86 -17.13 -11.23
CA CYS A 112 -31.87 -18.21 -11.21
C CYS A 112 -31.18 -18.42 -12.57
N VAL A 113 -31.86 -18.12 -13.69
CA VAL A 113 -31.26 -18.12 -15.03
C VAL A 113 -30.43 -16.88 -15.23
N LYS A 114 -30.98 -15.71 -14.89
CA LYS A 114 -30.41 -14.37 -15.17
C LYS A 114 -29.17 -14.04 -14.33
N ALA A 115 -29.13 -14.49 -13.09
CA ALA A 115 -28.08 -14.20 -12.12
C ALA A 115 -26.66 -14.53 -12.65
N PRO A 116 -26.38 -15.75 -13.14
CA PRO A 116 -25.08 -16.07 -13.75
C PRO A 116 -24.66 -15.11 -14.88
N TRP A 117 -25.59 -14.71 -15.76
CA TRP A 117 -25.30 -13.79 -16.87
C TRP A 117 -24.98 -12.38 -16.41
N LYS A 118 -25.72 -11.86 -15.41
CA LYS A 118 -25.44 -10.56 -14.79
C LYS A 118 -24.04 -10.53 -14.19
N ILE A 119 -23.66 -11.59 -13.46
CA ILE A 119 -22.34 -11.70 -12.84
C ILE A 119 -21.23 -11.76 -13.91
N ILE A 120 -21.44 -12.52 -14.99
CA ILE A 120 -20.47 -12.60 -16.10
C ILE A 120 -20.35 -11.28 -16.84
N LEU A 121 -21.44 -10.55 -17.07
CA LEU A 121 -21.39 -9.22 -17.66
C LEU A 121 -20.55 -8.27 -16.80
N LEU A 122 -20.83 -8.23 -15.49
CA LEU A 122 -20.06 -7.45 -14.52
C LEU A 122 -18.57 -7.83 -14.57
N ALA A 123 -18.26 -9.13 -14.65
CA ALA A 123 -16.90 -9.62 -14.76
C ALA A 123 -16.21 -9.15 -16.06
N LEU A 124 -16.88 -9.24 -17.21
CA LEU A 124 -16.38 -8.75 -18.50
C LEU A 124 -16.26 -7.22 -18.57
N GLU A 125 -17.10 -6.49 -17.85
CA GLU A 125 -16.97 -5.04 -17.66
C GLU A 125 -15.72 -4.69 -16.86
N ASN A 126 -15.43 -5.45 -15.81
CA ASN A 126 -14.20 -5.33 -15.01
C ASN A 126 -12.94 -5.77 -15.78
N LEU A 127 -13.06 -6.47 -16.91
CA LEU A 127 -11.94 -6.78 -17.81
C LEU A 127 -11.58 -5.66 -18.80
N GLN A 128 -12.36 -4.57 -18.87
CA GLN A 128 -12.03 -3.45 -19.74
C GLN A 128 -10.65 -2.85 -19.42
N PRO A 129 -9.98 -2.23 -20.42
CA PRO A 129 -8.72 -1.50 -20.25
C PRO A 129 -8.92 -0.19 -19.47
N LYS A 130 -9.59 -0.24 -18.33
CA LYS A 130 -9.50 0.80 -17.33
C LYS A 130 -8.35 0.40 -16.42
N CYS A 131 -7.19 1.03 -16.65
CA CYS A 131 -6.13 1.10 -15.66
C CYS A 131 -6.66 1.89 -14.45
N VAL A 132 -7.54 1.31 -13.66
CA VAL A 132 -8.31 2.06 -12.68
C VAL A 132 -8.48 1.23 -11.42
N ILE A 133 -7.39 1.14 -10.67
CA ILE A 133 -7.49 1.68 -9.32
C ILE A 133 -6.90 3.09 -9.42
N ASN A 134 -7.75 4.10 -9.65
CA ASN A 134 -7.39 5.49 -9.45
C ASN A 134 -7.35 5.74 -7.95
N ARG A 135 -6.33 5.21 -7.26
CA ARG A 135 -5.97 5.77 -5.97
C ARG A 135 -5.43 7.18 -6.24
N GLU A 136 -5.88 8.16 -5.46
CA GLU A 136 -5.35 9.52 -5.55
C GLU A 136 -3.84 9.46 -5.36
N MET A 137 -3.09 9.56 -6.46
CA MET A 137 -1.65 9.43 -6.41
C MET A 137 -1.08 10.62 -5.64
N THR A 138 -0.46 10.40 -4.49
CA THR A 138 0.24 11.47 -3.78
C THR A 138 1.73 11.42 -4.10
N PRO A 139 2.33 12.52 -4.60
CA PRO A 139 3.77 12.60 -4.86
C PRO A 139 4.59 12.14 -3.64
N LEU A 140 5.63 11.34 -3.86
CA LEU A 140 6.49 10.73 -2.82
C LEU A 140 5.82 9.71 -1.87
N ALA A 141 4.52 9.38 -1.99
CA ALA A 141 3.95 8.23 -1.26
C ALA A 141 4.55 6.90 -1.73
N CYS A 142 4.57 5.89 -0.85
CA CYS A 142 5.15 4.57 -1.14
C CYS A 142 4.49 3.85 -2.32
N ASP A 143 5.30 2.99 -2.95
CA ASP A 143 4.93 2.12 -4.06
C ASP A 143 3.87 1.06 -3.74
N ALA A 144 3.19 1.12 -2.59
CA ALA A 144 1.99 0.36 -2.21
C ALA A 144 0.65 1.12 -2.46
N CYS A 145 0.73 2.38 -2.92
CA CYS A 145 -0.41 3.25 -3.23
C CYS A 145 -0.55 3.68 -4.72
N VAL A 146 0.06 2.96 -5.67
CA VAL A 146 0.22 3.29 -7.10
C VAL A 146 -0.89 2.68 -8.00
N LYS A 147 -0.75 2.77 -9.32
CA LYS A 147 -1.65 2.21 -10.33
C LYS A 147 -1.30 0.74 -10.62
N SER A 148 -2.32 -0.09 -10.78
CA SER A 148 -2.20 -1.47 -11.27
C SER A 148 -2.29 -1.55 -12.78
N TYR A 149 -1.42 -2.32 -13.41
CA TYR A 149 -1.43 -2.61 -14.83
C TYR A 149 -1.47 -4.13 -15.06
N ARG A 150 -2.23 -4.55 -16.07
CA ARG A 150 -2.23 -5.94 -16.52
C ARG A 150 -1.07 -6.19 -17.48
N LEU A 151 -0.30 -7.25 -17.22
CA LEU A 151 0.87 -7.64 -18.02
C LEU A 151 0.53 -7.90 -19.49
N THR A 152 -0.68 -8.39 -19.78
CA THR A 152 -1.12 -8.79 -21.13
C THR A 152 -1.51 -7.62 -22.05
N TRP A 153 -1.54 -6.38 -21.55
CA TRP A 153 -2.06 -5.25 -22.33
C TRP A 153 -0.96 -4.51 -23.10
N LYS A 154 -0.72 -4.84 -24.37
CA LYS A 154 0.12 -4.02 -25.26
C LYS A 154 -0.51 -2.63 -25.44
N ARG A 155 0.27 -1.56 -25.26
CA ARG A 155 -0.14 -0.17 -25.58
C ARG A 155 0.59 0.30 -26.83
N SER A 156 -0.06 1.18 -27.59
CA SER A 156 0.61 1.87 -28.70
C SER A 156 1.58 2.93 -28.14
N ASN A 157 2.61 3.27 -28.94
CA ASN A 157 3.59 4.30 -28.55
C ASN A 157 2.96 5.69 -28.37
N ASN A 158 1.91 6.02 -29.13
CA ASN A 158 1.20 7.30 -29.02
C ASN A 158 0.38 7.38 -27.72
N ASP A 159 -0.26 6.30 -27.32
CA ASP A 159 -0.99 6.24 -26.04
C ASP A 159 -0.04 6.44 -24.85
N GLN A 160 1.16 5.87 -24.92
CA GLN A 160 2.17 6.00 -23.89
C GLN A 160 2.68 7.46 -23.78
N LYS A 161 2.96 8.13 -24.90
CA LYS A 161 3.38 9.54 -24.92
C LYS A 161 2.30 10.46 -24.32
N ASN A 162 1.04 10.30 -24.71
CA ASN A 162 -0.06 11.12 -24.20
C ASN A 162 -0.31 10.91 -22.70
N LEU A 163 -0.22 9.66 -22.23
CA LEU A 163 -0.38 9.36 -20.81
C LEU A 163 0.72 10.00 -19.96
N LEU A 164 1.98 10.01 -20.43
CA LEU A 164 3.09 10.62 -19.71
C LEU A 164 2.89 12.13 -19.53
N LYS A 165 2.44 12.84 -20.58
CA LYS A 165 2.11 14.27 -20.50
C LYS A 165 1.01 14.55 -19.47
N GLN A 166 -0.08 13.78 -19.51
CA GLN A 166 -1.17 13.92 -18.55
C GLN A 166 -0.72 13.62 -17.12
N THR A 167 0.14 12.62 -16.94
CA THR A 167 0.70 12.22 -15.64
C THR A 167 1.58 13.33 -15.07
N ALA A 168 2.50 13.89 -15.86
CA ALA A 168 3.35 14.99 -15.43
C ALA A 168 2.55 16.22 -14.98
N LYS A 169 1.55 16.65 -15.77
CA LYS A 169 0.67 17.77 -15.43
C LYS A 169 -0.13 17.51 -14.14
N SER A 170 -0.61 16.28 -13.95
CA SER A 170 -1.32 15.87 -12.73
C SER A 170 -0.43 15.91 -11.51
N VAL A 171 0.79 15.36 -11.61
CA VAL A 171 1.78 15.34 -10.52
C VAL A 171 2.19 16.76 -10.13
N TYR A 172 2.47 17.62 -11.11
CA TYR A 172 2.77 19.04 -10.88
C TYR A 172 1.67 19.72 -10.06
N LYS A 173 0.40 19.63 -10.50
CA LYS A 173 -0.74 20.23 -9.80
C LYS A 173 -0.85 19.75 -8.35
N LYS A 174 -0.52 18.49 -8.09
CA LYS A 174 -0.56 17.90 -6.75
C LYS A 174 0.59 18.40 -5.86
N ILE A 175 1.80 18.51 -6.40
CA ILE A 175 2.92 19.10 -5.66
C ILE A 175 2.58 20.54 -5.27
N ILE A 176 2.08 21.35 -6.21
CA ILE A 176 1.65 22.72 -5.92
C ILE A 176 0.58 22.74 -4.82
N ASN A 177 -0.43 21.88 -4.90
CA ASN A 177 -1.45 21.79 -3.84
C ASN A 177 -0.84 21.45 -2.48
N ILE A 178 0.11 20.52 -2.39
CA ILE A 178 0.79 20.16 -1.13
C ILE A 178 1.61 21.33 -0.58
N LEU A 179 2.26 22.10 -1.47
CA LEU A 179 3.12 23.22 -1.07
C LEU A 179 2.33 24.49 -0.67
N THR A 180 1.08 24.62 -1.11
CA THR A 180 0.26 25.83 -0.95
C THR A 180 -0.88 25.66 0.05
N LYS A 181 -1.48 24.48 0.17
CA LYS A 181 -2.59 24.25 1.09
C LYS A 181 -2.10 23.93 2.50
N ARG A 182 -2.75 24.53 3.48
CA ARG A 182 -2.67 24.13 4.88
C ARG A 182 -3.78 23.12 5.16
N ASP A 183 -3.44 22.00 5.80
CA ASP A 183 -4.42 21.00 6.24
C ASP A 183 -4.83 21.27 7.69
N ASP A 184 -5.81 22.15 7.89
CA ASP A 184 -6.24 22.58 9.23
C ASP A 184 -6.71 21.41 10.11
N ALA A 185 -7.31 20.37 9.50
CA ALA A 185 -7.73 19.16 10.22
C ALA A 185 -6.53 18.37 10.80
N ASP A 186 -5.40 18.32 10.09
CA ASP A 186 -4.20 17.60 10.54
C ASP A 186 -3.60 18.32 11.76
N PHE A 187 -3.51 19.66 11.72
CA PHE A 187 -3.08 20.48 12.87
C PHE A 187 -4.03 20.42 14.06
N ARG A 188 -5.34 20.33 13.80
CA ARG A 188 -6.38 20.25 14.84
C ARG A 188 -6.33 18.93 15.61
N TRP A 189 -6.30 17.80 14.89
CA TRP A 189 -6.54 16.49 15.51
C TRP A 189 -5.28 15.67 15.81
N GLN A 190 -4.23 15.76 14.98
CA GLN A 190 -3.02 14.92 15.17
C GLN A 190 -2.31 15.16 16.52
N PRO A 191 -2.15 16.40 17.03
CA PRO A 191 -1.52 16.60 18.34
C PRO A 191 -2.22 15.85 19.47
N LEU A 192 -3.55 15.72 19.38
CA LEU A 192 -4.37 15.01 20.36
C LEU A 192 -4.21 13.49 20.28
N GLY A 193 -3.56 12.97 19.23
CA GLY A 193 -3.24 11.56 19.05
C GLY A 193 -1.92 11.11 19.70
N LYS A 194 -1.15 12.02 20.31
CA LYS A 194 0.09 11.64 21.01
C LYS A 194 -0.20 10.75 22.21
N TYR A 195 0.74 9.87 22.54
CA TYR A 195 0.65 8.99 23.71
C TYR A 195 0.74 9.76 25.04
N VAL A 196 1.43 10.90 25.04
CA VAL A 196 1.52 11.83 26.18
C VAL A 196 1.11 13.21 25.69
N LEU A 197 0.04 13.75 26.28
CA LEU A 197 -0.42 15.12 26.02
C LEU A 197 0.14 16.08 27.08
N ASN A 198 0.41 17.32 26.67
CA ASN A 198 0.67 18.43 27.59
C ASN A 198 -0.66 19.11 28.02
N ASP A 199 -0.60 20.04 28.97
CA ASP A 199 -1.79 20.66 29.55
C ASP A 199 -2.63 21.43 28.52
N THR A 200 -1.97 22.12 27.57
CA THR A 200 -2.68 22.85 26.52
C THR A 200 -3.40 21.90 25.57
N GLU A 201 -2.80 20.77 25.20
CA GLU A 201 -3.42 19.74 24.37
C GLU A 201 -4.55 19.01 25.10
N ILE A 202 -4.43 18.79 26.41
CA ILE A 202 -5.52 18.24 27.23
C ILE A 202 -6.72 19.19 27.20
N GLN A 203 -6.49 20.50 27.33
CA GLN A 203 -7.57 21.48 27.25
C GLN A 203 -8.21 21.50 25.86
N THR A 204 -7.40 21.54 24.80
CA THR A 204 -7.89 21.43 23.42
C THR A 204 -8.71 20.16 23.21
N LEU A 205 -8.27 19.01 23.73
CA LEU A 205 -9.02 17.76 23.63
C LEU A 205 -10.41 17.89 24.28
N LYS A 206 -10.54 18.55 25.43
CA LYS A 206 -11.84 18.77 26.08
C LYS A 206 -12.77 19.63 25.21
N ASP A 207 -12.25 20.72 24.66
CA ASP A 207 -13.04 21.68 23.87
C ASP A 207 -13.50 21.04 22.54
N GLU A 208 -12.61 20.30 21.89
CA GLU A 208 -12.90 19.58 20.65
C GLU A 208 -13.95 18.48 20.82
N ILE A 209 -13.93 17.85 22.00
CA ILE A 209 -14.87 16.80 22.35
C ILE A 209 -16.27 17.36 22.66
N GLN A 210 -16.36 18.54 23.25
CA GLN A 210 -17.65 19.20 23.50
C GLN A 210 -18.37 19.60 22.20
N SER A 211 -17.60 19.99 21.18
CA SER A 211 -18.11 20.41 19.86
C SER A 211 -18.12 19.29 18.81
N PHE A 212 -17.97 18.03 19.24
CA PHE A 212 -17.74 16.88 18.37
C PHE A 212 -18.95 16.56 17.49
N ASN A 213 -18.75 16.53 16.17
CA ASN A 213 -19.82 16.36 15.18
C ASN A 213 -19.47 15.33 14.09
N SER A 214 -20.35 15.16 13.11
CA SER A 214 -20.18 14.21 12.01
C SER A 214 -18.97 14.50 11.11
N ASN A 215 -18.57 15.77 10.98
CA ASN A 215 -17.35 16.15 10.27
C ASN A 215 -16.10 15.73 11.06
N SER A 216 -16.09 15.95 12.38
CA SER A 216 -15.03 15.48 13.28
C SER A 216 -14.81 13.96 13.12
N ILE A 217 -15.89 13.17 13.01
CA ILE A 217 -15.80 11.72 12.77
C ILE A 217 -15.07 11.39 11.46
N LYS A 218 -15.35 12.12 10.38
CA LYS A 218 -14.69 11.90 9.07
C LYS A 218 -13.19 12.21 9.16
N GLU A 219 -12.84 13.32 9.81
CA GLU A 219 -11.46 13.78 9.99
C GLU A 219 -10.63 12.77 10.80
N ILE A 220 -11.09 12.39 12.00
CA ILE A 220 -10.35 11.46 12.85
C ILE A 220 -10.22 10.07 12.22
N LYS A 221 -11.23 9.62 11.45
CA LYS A 221 -11.18 8.34 10.72
C LYS A 221 -10.10 8.36 9.64
N LYS A 222 -10.02 9.43 8.86
CA LYS A 222 -8.97 9.64 7.84
C LYS A 222 -7.58 9.55 8.48
N LEU A 223 -7.42 10.15 9.65
CA LEU A 223 -6.16 10.20 10.40
C LEU A 223 -5.89 8.98 11.30
N ARG A 224 -6.80 8.00 11.34
CA ARG A 224 -6.70 6.79 12.19
C ARG A 224 -6.57 7.09 13.69
N LEU A 225 -7.15 8.19 14.15
CA LEU A 225 -7.06 8.66 15.54
C LEU A 225 -8.07 8.10 16.57
N PRO A 226 -9.20 7.43 16.23
CA PRO A 226 -10.23 7.09 17.23
C PRO A 226 -9.72 6.36 18.48
N ALA A 227 -8.88 5.33 18.32
CA ALA A 227 -8.31 4.60 19.45
C ALA A 227 -7.34 5.45 20.28
N LEU A 228 -6.54 6.30 19.64
CA LEU A 228 -5.56 7.16 20.32
C LEU A 228 -6.27 8.22 21.15
N LEU A 229 -7.29 8.87 20.58
CA LEU A 229 -8.14 9.80 21.30
C LEU A 229 -8.83 9.12 22.48
N TYR A 230 -9.35 7.90 22.30
CA TYR A 230 -9.99 7.16 23.38
C TYR A 230 -9.03 6.89 24.54
N ASN A 231 -7.79 6.49 24.23
CA ASN A 231 -6.77 6.30 25.25
C ASN A 231 -6.52 7.59 26.03
N ASN A 232 -6.54 8.75 25.37
CA ASN A 232 -6.31 10.04 26.01
C ASN A 232 -7.52 10.51 26.85
N LEU A 233 -8.74 10.30 26.37
CA LEU A 233 -9.94 10.54 27.18
C LEU A 233 -9.93 9.70 28.46
N TYR A 234 -9.53 8.44 28.34
CA TYR A 234 -9.38 7.55 29.49
C TYR A 234 -8.27 8.02 30.45
N ASN A 235 -7.08 8.34 29.94
CA ASN A 235 -5.94 8.76 30.76
C ASN A 235 -6.22 10.05 31.55
N HIS A 236 -7.06 10.93 31.02
CA HIS A 236 -7.34 12.24 31.60
C HIS A 236 -8.74 12.35 32.18
N ASN A 237 -9.47 11.23 32.34
CA ASN A 237 -10.82 11.16 32.89
C ASN A 237 -11.82 12.14 32.23
N ILE A 238 -11.70 12.33 30.92
CA ILE A 238 -12.58 13.22 30.16
C ILE A 238 -13.84 12.45 29.78
N ASN A 239 -14.99 12.87 30.33
CA ASN A 239 -16.27 12.24 30.04
C ASN A 239 -16.74 12.56 28.61
N PHE A 240 -17.18 11.55 27.88
CA PHE A 240 -17.72 11.71 26.52
C PHE A 240 -19.07 11.04 26.37
N LYS A 241 -20.09 11.84 26.04
CA LYS A 241 -21.49 11.39 25.89
C LYS A 241 -21.85 10.95 24.46
N GLY A 242 -20.99 11.15 23.47
CA GLY A 242 -21.28 10.83 22.07
C GLY A 242 -21.22 9.32 21.75
N ASN A 243 -22.31 8.76 21.24
CA ASN A 243 -22.42 7.32 20.96
C ASN A 243 -21.52 6.87 19.78
N ALA A 244 -21.35 7.70 18.75
CA ALA A 244 -20.68 7.31 17.51
C ALA A 244 -19.17 7.06 17.64
N PHE A 245 -18.44 7.89 18.40
CA PHE A 245 -17.00 7.70 18.65
C PHE A 245 -16.73 6.47 19.52
N LEU A 246 -17.49 6.30 20.60
CA LEU A 246 -17.39 5.12 21.47
C LEU A 246 -17.69 3.83 20.70
N LEU A 247 -18.64 3.86 19.76
CA LEU A 247 -18.93 2.72 18.89
C LEU A 247 -17.74 2.36 17.99
N LEU A 248 -17.00 3.33 17.45
CA LEU A 248 -15.81 3.07 16.63
C LEU A 248 -14.71 2.37 17.42
N THR A 249 -14.43 2.85 18.63
CA THR A 249 -13.41 2.25 19.49
C THR A 249 -13.85 0.88 20.00
N LYS A 250 -15.12 0.71 20.39
CA LYS A 250 -15.68 -0.60 20.77
C LYS A 250 -15.57 -1.61 19.63
N LYS A 251 -15.96 -1.22 18.41
CA LYS A 251 -15.82 -2.06 17.21
C LYS A 251 -14.36 -2.45 16.98
N GLN A 252 -13.42 -1.52 17.16
CA GLN A 252 -11.99 -1.81 17.02
C GLN A 252 -11.49 -2.81 18.07
N ARG A 253 -11.91 -2.67 19.33
CA ARG A 253 -11.54 -3.58 20.41
C ARG A 253 -12.10 -4.98 20.21
N ILE A 254 -13.39 -5.08 19.86
CA ILE A 254 -14.03 -6.37 19.56
C ILE A 254 -13.32 -7.03 18.38
N ARG A 255 -13.06 -6.28 17.31
CA ARG A 255 -12.29 -6.76 16.16
C ARG A 255 -10.93 -7.34 16.59
N GLN A 256 -10.16 -6.64 17.42
CA GLN A 256 -8.86 -7.14 17.87
C GLN A 256 -8.97 -8.45 18.65
N ILE A 257 -9.98 -8.59 19.51
CA ILE A 257 -10.23 -9.83 20.26
C ILE A 257 -10.60 -10.98 19.31
N VAL A 258 -11.53 -10.75 18.38
CA VAL A 258 -11.98 -11.76 17.41
C VAL A 258 -10.81 -12.24 16.55
N ILE A 259 -9.99 -11.31 16.04
CA ILE A 259 -8.91 -11.68 15.13
C ILE A 259 -7.66 -12.21 15.87
N HIS A 260 -7.48 -11.89 17.15
CA HIS A 260 -6.31 -12.36 17.91
C HIS A 260 -6.15 -13.88 17.87
N LYS A 261 -7.26 -14.64 17.92
CA LYS A 261 -7.22 -16.11 17.85
C LYS A 261 -6.67 -16.61 16.50
N GLU A 262 -7.11 -16.04 15.38
CA GLU A 262 -6.58 -16.41 14.05
C GLU A 262 -5.09 -16.06 13.94
N PHE A 263 -4.67 -14.96 14.57
CA PHE A 263 -3.27 -14.55 14.56
C PHE A 263 -2.36 -15.47 15.39
N CYS A 264 -2.79 -15.89 16.58
CA CYS A 264 -2.04 -16.86 17.38
C CYS A 264 -1.80 -18.17 16.61
N GLU A 265 -2.84 -18.69 15.95
CA GLU A 265 -2.72 -19.91 15.15
C GLU A 265 -1.79 -19.73 13.94
N LEU A 266 -1.84 -18.55 13.31
CA LEU A 266 -0.91 -18.18 12.23
C LEU A 266 0.54 -18.14 12.73
N GLU A 267 0.82 -17.52 13.87
CA GLU A 267 2.18 -17.46 14.46
C GLU A 267 2.69 -18.86 14.83
N GLU A 268 1.86 -19.69 15.47
CA GLU A 268 2.18 -21.09 15.79
C GLU A 268 2.50 -21.89 14.54
N THR A 269 1.71 -21.71 13.47
CA THR A 269 1.94 -22.40 12.20
C THR A 269 3.23 -21.98 11.53
N ILE A 270 3.53 -20.68 11.49
CA ILE A 270 4.79 -20.15 10.93
C ILE A 270 5.98 -20.77 11.67
N GLN A 271 5.92 -20.82 13.01
CA GLN A 271 6.98 -21.38 13.84
C GLN A 271 7.14 -22.90 13.61
N LYS A 272 6.03 -23.64 13.64
CA LYS A 272 6.01 -25.10 13.45
C LYS A 272 6.58 -25.53 12.10
N ASN A 273 6.32 -24.74 11.05
CA ASN A 273 6.83 -25.00 9.70
C ASN A 273 8.21 -24.36 9.43
N CYS A 274 8.79 -23.69 10.42
CA CYS A 274 10.06 -22.97 10.31
C CYS A 274 10.12 -21.98 9.14
N TRP A 275 8.97 -21.38 8.77
CA TRP A 275 8.93 -20.36 7.72
C TRP A 275 9.59 -19.09 8.20
N LYS A 276 10.42 -18.47 7.35
CA LYS A 276 11.09 -17.20 7.68
C LYS A 276 10.15 -16.02 7.42
N VAL A 277 9.04 -15.99 8.15
CA VAL A 277 8.03 -14.94 8.11
C VAL A 277 7.82 -14.38 9.50
N PHE A 278 7.69 -13.05 9.61
CA PHE A 278 7.68 -12.38 10.90
C PHE A 278 6.64 -11.28 10.94
N ALA A 279 5.98 -11.12 12.07
CA ALA A 279 5.08 -10.00 12.31
C ALA A 279 5.88 -8.70 12.52
N ILE A 280 5.44 -7.63 11.86
CA ILE A 280 6.01 -6.29 11.99
C ILE A 280 4.91 -5.29 12.33
N LYS A 281 5.24 -4.20 13.03
CA LYS A 281 4.30 -3.11 13.34
C LYS A 281 2.95 -3.63 13.83
N GLY A 282 1.83 -2.99 13.49
CA GLY A 282 0.52 -3.64 13.60
C GLY A 282 0.23 -4.28 14.97
N ALA A 283 -0.02 -5.58 14.92
CA ALA A 283 -0.20 -6.44 16.07
C ALA A 283 1.07 -6.58 16.93
N TYR A 284 2.26 -6.62 16.32
CA TYR A 284 3.53 -6.75 17.05
C TYR A 284 3.75 -5.57 18.01
N THR A 285 3.55 -4.33 17.57
CA THR A 285 3.74 -3.14 18.42
C THR A 285 2.54 -2.87 19.33
N ALA A 286 1.40 -3.54 19.13
CA ALA A 286 0.24 -3.40 20.01
C ALA A 286 0.53 -3.85 21.45
N LYS A 287 1.42 -4.83 21.64
CA LYS A 287 1.87 -5.29 22.96
C LYS A 287 2.60 -4.23 23.80
N LEU A 288 3.01 -3.11 23.18
CA LEU A 288 3.65 -2.00 23.88
C LEU A 288 2.64 -1.09 24.60
N TYR A 289 1.34 -1.22 24.31
CA TYR A 289 0.28 -0.40 24.90
C TYR A 289 -0.31 -1.12 26.11
N PRO A 290 -0.19 -0.58 27.33
CA PRO A 290 -0.72 -1.23 28.52
C PRO A 290 -2.25 -1.17 28.54
N PHE A 291 -2.89 -2.22 29.04
CA PHE A 291 -4.35 -2.24 29.24
C PHE A 291 -4.80 -1.05 30.11
N PRO A 292 -5.94 -0.38 29.79
CA PRO A 292 -6.90 -0.67 28.72
C PRO A 292 -6.61 0.04 27.39
N LYS A 293 -5.40 0.59 27.19
CA LYS A 293 -5.05 1.36 25.99
C LYS A 293 -5.00 0.46 24.76
N ILE A 294 -5.37 1.03 23.62
CA ILE A 294 -5.51 0.33 22.35
C ILE A 294 -4.59 0.95 21.31
N ARG A 295 -3.77 0.11 20.65
CA ARG A 295 -3.05 0.50 19.43
C ARG A 295 -3.96 0.31 18.22
N PRO A 296 -4.13 1.31 17.33
CA PRO A 296 -4.95 1.13 16.15
C PRO A 296 -4.22 0.35 15.03
N TYR A 297 -4.76 -0.81 14.67
CA TYR A 297 -4.41 -1.54 13.45
C TYR A 297 -5.65 -2.25 12.87
N LEU A 298 -5.63 -2.47 11.56
CA LEU A 298 -6.71 -3.14 10.81
C LEU A 298 -6.19 -4.35 10.03
N ASP A 299 -4.92 -4.31 9.71
CA ASP A 299 -4.11 -5.26 8.97
C ASP A 299 -3.10 -5.94 9.90
N TYR A 300 -2.70 -7.14 9.51
CA TYR A 300 -1.56 -7.86 10.07
C TYR A 300 -0.40 -7.75 9.09
N ASP A 301 0.52 -6.84 9.38
CA ASP A 301 1.72 -6.66 8.58
C ASP A 301 2.74 -7.78 8.90
N LEU A 302 3.11 -8.52 7.87
CA LEU A 302 4.12 -9.57 7.89
C LEU A 302 5.23 -9.26 6.89
N ILE A 303 6.43 -9.73 7.20
CA ILE A 303 7.57 -9.69 6.30
C ILE A 303 8.17 -11.08 6.15
N ALA A 304 8.35 -11.51 4.91
CA ALA A 304 9.01 -12.75 4.57
C ALA A 304 10.47 -12.50 4.15
N ALA A 305 11.36 -13.42 4.51
CA ALA A 305 12.76 -13.37 4.12
C ALA A 305 12.98 -13.56 2.62
N SER A 306 12.03 -14.20 1.93
CA SER A 306 12.09 -14.49 0.51
C SER A 306 10.69 -14.57 -0.11
N LEU A 307 10.62 -14.46 -1.44
CA LEU A 307 9.38 -14.75 -2.19
C LEU A 307 8.89 -16.18 -1.92
N LYS A 308 9.80 -17.15 -1.79
CA LYS A 308 9.46 -18.54 -1.49
C LYS A 308 8.71 -18.66 -0.16
N ASP A 309 9.24 -18.06 0.91
CA ASP A 309 8.60 -18.08 2.24
C ASP A 309 7.24 -17.37 2.20
N ALA A 310 7.13 -16.26 1.48
CA ALA A 310 5.87 -15.55 1.29
C ALA A 310 4.81 -16.42 0.59
N MET A 311 5.21 -17.16 -0.46
CA MET A 311 4.30 -18.02 -1.22
C MET A 311 3.89 -19.27 -0.44
N LEU A 312 4.79 -19.86 0.37
CA LEU A 312 4.45 -20.97 1.27
C LEU A 312 3.35 -20.55 2.25
N LEU A 313 3.51 -19.37 2.87
CA LEU A 313 2.49 -18.81 3.75
C LEU A 313 1.18 -18.53 3.01
N ALA A 314 1.23 -17.88 1.85
CA ALA A 314 0.04 -17.57 1.06
C ALA A 314 -0.73 -18.84 0.68
N ASN A 315 -0.02 -19.88 0.25
CA ASN A 315 -0.59 -21.18 -0.09
C ASN A 315 -1.36 -21.79 1.08
N TRP A 316 -0.78 -21.78 2.28
CA TRP A 316 -1.47 -22.27 3.48
C TRP A 316 -2.67 -21.41 3.86
N LEU A 317 -2.54 -20.08 3.84
CA LEU A 317 -3.65 -19.18 4.15
C LEU A 317 -4.84 -19.40 3.20
N ILE A 318 -4.58 -19.56 1.90
CA ILE A 318 -5.62 -19.75 0.90
C ILE A 318 -6.23 -21.14 1.02
N ASN A 319 -5.41 -22.19 0.97
CA ASN A 319 -5.90 -23.57 0.84
C ASN A 319 -6.38 -24.17 2.17
N ASN A 320 -5.86 -23.72 3.30
CA ASN A 320 -6.19 -24.28 4.61
C ASN A 320 -7.05 -23.34 5.46
N LYS A 321 -6.99 -22.02 5.22
CA LYS A 321 -7.70 -21.01 6.04
C LYS A 321 -8.75 -20.22 5.30
N GLY A 322 -8.93 -20.44 3.99
CA GLY A 322 -9.97 -19.80 3.18
C GLY A 322 -9.74 -18.32 2.93
N TYR A 323 -8.49 -17.85 3.00
CA TYR A 323 -8.14 -16.50 2.58
C TYR A 323 -8.19 -16.38 1.05
N GLN A 324 -8.37 -15.15 0.57
CA GLN A 324 -8.33 -14.81 -0.85
C GLN A 324 -7.50 -13.54 -1.03
N PHE A 325 -6.96 -13.29 -2.23
CA PHE A 325 -6.36 -12.00 -2.52
C PHE A 325 -7.39 -10.88 -2.44
N VAL A 326 -6.99 -9.71 -1.94
CA VAL A 326 -7.85 -8.53 -1.93
C VAL A 326 -8.00 -8.00 -3.35
N VAL A 327 -9.08 -8.36 -4.02
CA VAL A 327 -9.38 -7.93 -5.40
C VAL A 327 -10.07 -6.56 -5.43
N ASN A 328 -10.83 -6.23 -4.38
CA ASN A 328 -11.63 -5.02 -4.29
C ASN A 328 -11.15 -4.12 -3.13
N GLY A 329 -10.67 -2.92 -3.46
CA GLY A 329 -10.30 -1.90 -2.46
C GLY A 329 -8.81 -1.84 -2.10
N SER A 330 -8.01 -2.83 -2.49
CA SER A 330 -6.56 -2.76 -2.38
C SER A 330 -5.80 -3.45 -3.51
N VAL A 331 -4.48 -3.34 -3.48
CA VAL A 331 -3.58 -3.94 -4.46
C VAL A 331 -3.45 -5.43 -4.12
N PRO A 332 -3.86 -6.35 -5.01
CA PRO A 332 -3.76 -7.78 -4.71
C PRO A 332 -2.30 -8.23 -4.65
N PHE A 333 -1.43 -7.70 -5.51
CA PHE A 333 -0.02 -8.08 -5.57
C PHE A 333 0.83 -6.98 -6.22
N SER A 334 2.08 -6.85 -5.81
CA SER A 334 3.04 -5.90 -6.37
C SER A 334 4.43 -6.52 -6.46
N LEU A 335 5.17 -6.11 -7.49
CA LEU A 335 6.59 -6.41 -7.62
C LEU A 335 7.34 -5.15 -8.01
N LYS A 336 8.59 -5.11 -7.60
CA LYS A 336 9.52 -4.05 -7.90
C LYS A 336 10.93 -4.61 -7.91
N ALA A 337 11.66 -4.31 -8.98
CA ALA A 337 13.09 -4.56 -9.02
C ALA A 337 13.83 -3.38 -8.38
N LEU A 338 14.70 -3.68 -7.43
CA LEU A 338 15.56 -2.73 -6.73
C LEU A 338 17.00 -3.24 -6.75
N LEU A 339 17.95 -2.35 -6.47
CA LEU A 339 19.33 -2.74 -6.24
C LEU A 339 19.57 -2.84 -4.74
N ASP A 340 20.17 -3.93 -4.29
CA ASP A 340 20.63 -4.05 -2.91
C ASP A 340 21.91 -3.22 -2.67
N LYS A 341 22.42 -3.27 -1.43
CA LYS A 341 23.65 -2.56 -1.02
C LYS A 341 24.88 -2.98 -1.83
N ASN A 342 24.88 -4.18 -2.41
CA ASN A 342 25.95 -4.72 -3.25
C ASN A 342 25.72 -4.44 -4.75
N LYS A 343 24.73 -3.62 -5.09
CA LYS A 343 24.27 -3.34 -6.46
C LYS A 343 23.79 -4.59 -7.21
N LYS A 344 23.36 -5.63 -6.49
CA LYS A 344 22.68 -6.78 -7.07
C LYS A 344 21.19 -6.50 -7.17
N GLU A 345 20.59 -6.95 -8.25
CA GLU A 345 19.15 -6.83 -8.42
C GLU A 345 18.41 -7.73 -7.41
N VAL A 346 17.44 -7.16 -6.73
CA VAL A 346 16.53 -7.85 -5.82
C VAL A 346 15.11 -7.53 -6.27
N ILE A 347 14.34 -8.58 -6.52
CA ILE A 347 12.90 -8.47 -6.76
C ILE A 347 12.21 -8.51 -5.41
N THR A 348 11.59 -7.39 -5.06
CA THR A 348 10.77 -7.23 -3.85
C THR A 348 9.34 -6.91 -4.22
N GLY A 349 8.43 -7.02 -3.26
CA GLY A 349 7.00 -6.97 -3.49
C GLY A 349 6.20 -6.95 -2.20
N HIS A 350 4.90 -6.79 -2.36
CA HIS A 350 3.92 -6.94 -1.29
C HIS A 350 2.60 -7.42 -1.87
N PHE A 351 1.82 -8.15 -1.07
CA PHE A 351 0.45 -8.56 -1.42
C PHE A 351 -0.45 -8.61 -0.20
N HIS A 352 -1.76 -8.48 -0.44
CA HIS A 352 -2.77 -8.54 0.60
C HIS A 352 -3.67 -9.76 0.42
N LEU A 353 -3.87 -10.48 1.51
CA LEU A 353 -4.88 -11.53 1.62
C LEU A 353 -5.98 -11.09 2.59
N GLU A 354 -7.23 -11.43 2.30
CA GLU A 354 -8.38 -11.17 3.15
C GLU A 354 -9.22 -12.41 3.44
N LYS A 355 -9.92 -12.35 4.57
CA LYS A 355 -10.95 -13.30 5.00
C LYS A 355 -12.02 -12.54 5.76
N ILE A 356 -13.29 -12.88 5.55
CA ILE A 356 -14.40 -12.32 6.33
C ILE A 356 -14.79 -13.35 7.40
N LEU A 357 -14.75 -12.95 8.66
CA LEU A 357 -15.22 -13.76 9.79
C LEU A 357 -16.61 -13.33 10.25
N HIS A 358 -17.47 -14.30 10.52
CA HIS A 358 -18.82 -14.10 11.06
C HIS A 358 -19.63 -13.07 10.26
N ASP A 359 -19.41 -13.01 8.94
CA ASP A 359 -20.04 -12.07 8.00
C ASP A 359 -19.87 -10.58 8.37
N THR A 360 -18.94 -10.27 9.28
CA THR A 360 -18.83 -8.95 9.92
C THR A 360 -17.40 -8.41 9.92
N TRP A 361 -16.41 -9.26 10.20
CA TRP A 361 -15.05 -8.82 10.48
C TRP A 361 -14.10 -9.21 9.36
N GLN A 362 -13.72 -8.23 8.54
CA GLN A 362 -12.68 -8.42 7.53
C GLN A 362 -11.30 -8.46 8.20
N ILE A 363 -10.59 -9.57 8.04
CA ILE A 363 -9.16 -9.72 8.33
C ILE A 363 -8.40 -9.42 7.06
N VAL A 364 -7.33 -8.63 7.17
CA VAL A 364 -6.37 -8.40 6.09
C VAL A 364 -4.97 -8.76 6.60
N ILE A 365 -4.24 -9.57 5.84
CA ILE A 365 -2.83 -9.89 6.08
C ILE A 365 -2.03 -9.23 4.95
N ASP A 366 -1.12 -8.32 5.30
CA ASP A 366 -0.21 -7.64 4.37
C ASP A 366 1.16 -8.31 4.44
N ILE A 367 1.64 -8.88 3.33
CA ILE A 367 2.87 -9.65 3.27
C ILE A 367 3.86 -8.96 2.34
N THR A 368 4.96 -8.46 2.89
CA THR A 368 6.10 -7.89 2.14
C THR A 368 7.23 -8.90 1.99
N PHE A 369 7.94 -8.92 0.85
CA PHE A 369 9.01 -9.89 0.57
C PHE A 369 9.98 -9.42 -0.54
N PRO A 370 11.25 -9.85 -0.54
CA PRO A 370 12.08 -9.86 0.65
C PRO A 370 12.34 -8.43 1.13
N GLY A 371 12.58 -8.28 2.43
CA GLY A 371 12.95 -7.00 3.05
C GLY A 371 11.80 -6.00 3.16
N PHE A 372 12.08 -4.84 3.76
CA PHE A 372 11.11 -3.76 3.93
C PHE A 372 11.55 -2.52 3.15
N TYR A 373 10.64 -1.85 2.45
CA TYR A 373 10.98 -0.62 1.74
C TYR A 373 11.46 0.48 2.70
N LEU A 374 12.72 0.91 2.55
CA LEU A 374 13.27 2.04 3.31
C LEU A 374 12.69 3.36 2.79
N ASN A 375 12.55 3.43 1.46
CA ASN A 375 12.08 4.55 0.68
C ASN A 375 11.63 4.04 -0.70
N ARG A 376 11.74 4.87 -1.74
CA ARG A 376 11.40 4.53 -3.13
C ARG A 376 12.54 3.88 -3.93
N THR A 377 13.73 3.70 -3.38
CA THR A 377 14.90 3.16 -4.11
C THR A 377 15.57 2.01 -3.38
N ASP A 378 15.40 1.93 -2.06
CA ASP A 378 16.21 1.07 -1.20
C ASP A 378 15.32 0.11 -0.40
N ILE A 379 15.87 -1.07 -0.12
CA ILE A 379 15.28 -2.08 0.76
C ILE A 379 16.12 -2.25 2.02
N PHE A 380 15.42 -2.47 3.13
CA PHE A 380 15.99 -2.93 4.38
C PHE A 380 15.98 -4.45 4.37
N ASN A 381 17.15 -5.04 4.20
CA ASN A 381 17.31 -6.48 4.37
C ASN A 381 17.41 -6.77 5.87
N LEU A 382 16.48 -7.60 6.36
CA LEU A 382 16.47 -8.04 7.74
C LEU A 382 17.61 -9.01 8.01
N THR A 383 18.22 -8.88 9.17
CA THR A 383 19.26 -9.78 9.67
C THR A 383 18.63 -10.73 10.67
N PHE A 384 18.20 -11.90 10.20
CA PHE A 384 17.50 -12.86 11.05
C PHE A 384 18.48 -13.55 12.02
N GLN A 385 18.26 -13.36 13.32
CA GLN A 385 18.83 -14.20 14.39
C GLN A 385 17.67 -14.96 15.05
N ASP A 386 17.84 -16.27 15.25
CA ASP A 386 16.89 -17.15 15.96
C ASP A 386 15.43 -17.07 15.51
N TYR A 387 15.16 -16.87 14.22
CA TYR A 387 13.80 -16.74 13.67
C TYR A 387 12.98 -15.65 14.38
N LYS A 388 13.61 -14.54 14.75
CA LYS A 388 12.93 -13.36 15.31
C LYS A 388 13.46 -12.08 14.69
N ILE A 389 12.61 -11.06 14.68
CA ILE A 389 12.99 -9.67 14.38
C ILE A 389 13.24 -8.96 15.70
N SER A 390 14.37 -8.26 15.80
CA SER A 390 14.74 -7.53 17.01
C SER A 390 13.88 -6.26 17.19
N MET A 391 13.86 -5.70 18.41
CA MET A 391 13.14 -4.43 18.65
C MET A 391 13.76 -3.27 17.85
N GLU A 392 15.08 -3.31 17.64
CA GLU A 392 15.82 -2.34 16.84
C GLU A 392 15.41 -2.42 15.37
N GLU A 393 15.30 -3.62 14.80
CA GLU A 393 14.80 -3.80 13.44
C GLU A 393 13.34 -3.33 13.31
N GLN A 394 12.48 -3.60 14.31
CA GLN A 394 11.12 -3.06 14.35
C GLN A 394 11.10 -1.53 14.42
N CYS A 395 12.06 -0.93 15.13
CA CYS A 395 12.23 0.52 15.19
C CYS A 395 12.60 1.08 13.81
N ILE A 396 13.53 0.46 13.08
CA ILE A 396 13.89 0.85 11.70
C ILE A 396 12.68 0.72 10.77
N ILE A 397 11.99 -0.42 10.82
CA ILE A 397 10.80 -0.68 10.01
C ILE A 397 9.72 0.37 10.29
N THR A 398 9.50 0.72 11.56
CA THR A 398 8.53 1.74 11.99
C THR A 398 8.95 3.16 11.56
N LEU A 399 10.24 3.49 11.67
CA LEU A 399 10.80 4.75 11.18
C LEU A 399 10.54 4.94 9.69
N CYS A 400 10.79 3.93 8.88
CA CYS A 400 10.51 3.98 7.44
C CYS A 400 9.01 4.14 7.15
N HIS A 401 8.14 3.59 8.00
CA HIS A 401 6.68 3.70 7.83
C HIS A 401 6.13 5.09 8.11
N ILE A 402 6.71 5.81 9.08
CA ILE A 402 6.37 7.21 9.35
C ILE A 402 6.49 8.04 8.06
N PHE A 403 7.47 7.73 7.21
CA PHE A 403 7.71 8.41 5.93
C PHE A 403 7.15 7.65 4.70
N LYS A 404 6.43 6.55 4.89
CA LYS A 404 5.80 5.75 3.81
C LYS A 404 4.64 6.50 3.15
N HIS A 405 3.83 7.19 3.95
CA HIS A 405 2.56 7.79 3.52
C HIS A 405 2.70 9.27 3.17
N GLU A 406 1.60 9.91 2.80
CA GLU A 406 1.54 11.33 2.46
C GLU A 406 1.49 12.27 3.68
N PHE A 407 1.12 11.72 4.83
CA PHE A 407 1.11 12.37 6.13
C PHE A 407 1.52 11.35 7.19
N VAL A 408 1.89 11.85 8.37
CA VAL A 408 2.35 11.00 9.48
C VAL A 408 1.15 10.45 10.25
N TYR A 409 1.12 9.14 10.51
CA TYR A 409 0.17 8.58 11.46
C TYR A 409 0.76 8.60 12.87
N MET A 410 0.08 9.26 13.82
CA MET A 410 0.60 9.35 15.20
C MET A 410 0.84 8.00 15.87
N LYS A 411 0.11 6.94 15.48
CA LYS A 411 0.34 5.58 15.99
C LYS A 411 1.79 5.12 15.80
N ASP A 412 2.44 5.49 14.71
CA ASP A 412 3.80 5.03 14.41
C ASP A 412 4.84 5.84 15.21
N LEU A 413 4.58 7.13 15.48
CA LEU A 413 5.39 7.94 16.41
C LEU A 413 5.26 7.44 17.86
N ASN A 414 4.04 7.12 18.28
CA ASN A 414 3.76 6.51 19.58
C ASN A 414 4.50 5.17 19.73
N ASP A 415 4.54 4.34 18.68
CA ASP A 415 5.26 3.08 18.69
C ASP A 415 6.77 3.29 18.93
N ILE A 416 7.42 4.22 18.22
CA ILE A 416 8.85 4.54 18.46
C ILE A 416 9.06 5.07 19.88
N TYR A 417 8.21 5.99 20.33
CA TYR A 417 8.27 6.51 21.70
C TYR A 417 8.20 5.39 22.75
N LEU A 418 7.25 4.46 22.59
CA LEU A 418 7.05 3.34 23.51
C LEU A 418 8.20 2.33 23.46
N MET A 419 8.74 2.04 22.26
CA MET A 419 9.94 1.20 22.12
C MET A 419 11.11 1.82 22.89
N ILE A 420 11.36 3.12 22.73
CA ILE A 420 12.42 3.84 23.47
C ILE A 420 12.17 3.80 24.97
N LYS A 421 10.95 4.14 25.39
CA LYS A 421 10.56 4.19 26.81
C LYS A 421 10.65 2.84 27.51
N SER A 422 10.50 1.74 26.76
CA SER A 422 10.60 0.39 27.33
C SER A 422 11.97 0.08 27.95
N GLY A 423 13.03 0.81 27.55
CA GLY A 423 14.40 0.58 28.00
C GLY A 423 15.05 -0.69 27.45
N LYS A 424 14.36 -1.44 26.58
CA LYS A 424 14.82 -2.74 26.06
C LYS A 424 15.62 -2.67 24.76
N MET A 425 15.73 -1.48 24.14
CA MET A 425 16.47 -1.32 22.89
C MET A 425 17.97 -1.13 23.13
N ASN A 426 18.79 -1.85 22.35
CA ASN A 426 20.21 -1.58 22.20
C ASN A 426 20.40 -0.39 21.26
N PHE A 427 20.71 0.78 21.82
CA PHE A 427 20.89 2.01 21.04
C PHE A 427 22.13 2.01 20.14
N GLU A 428 23.20 1.28 20.48
CA GLU A 428 24.36 1.15 19.60
C GLU A 428 23.97 0.39 18.33
N ARG A 429 23.17 -0.68 18.48
CA ARG A 429 22.62 -1.41 17.33
C ARG A 429 21.67 -0.55 16.51
N VAL A 430 20.80 0.25 17.13
CA VAL A 430 19.95 1.21 16.41
C VAL A 430 20.81 2.20 15.62
N GLN A 431 21.83 2.79 16.23
CA GLN A 431 22.73 3.74 15.58
C GLN A 431 23.44 3.12 14.37
N PHE A 432 23.95 1.90 14.53
CA PHE A 432 24.54 1.13 13.44
C PHE A 432 23.54 0.96 12.29
N LEU A 433 22.33 0.46 12.57
CA LEU A 433 21.30 0.25 11.55
C LEU A 433 20.86 1.56 10.87
N ILE A 434 20.77 2.66 11.62
CA ILE A 434 20.47 3.97 11.06
C ILE A 434 21.55 4.40 10.07
N HIS A 435 22.83 4.29 10.45
CA HIS A 435 23.94 4.68 9.60
C HIS A 435 24.06 3.78 8.37
N GLU A 436 23.97 2.47 8.57
CA GLU A 436 24.08 1.46 7.51
C GLU A 436 22.99 1.64 6.44
N ASN A 437 21.81 2.11 6.82
CA ASN A 437 20.66 2.34 5.91
C ASN A 437 20.48 3.82 5.53
N ARG A 438 21.42 4.69 5.94
CA ARG A 438 21.44 6.14 5.67
C ARG A 438 20.19 6.88 6.16
N LEU A 439 19.62 6.47 7.28
CA LEU A 439 18.36 6.98 7.82
C LEU A 439 18.54 8.16 8.81
N GLU A 440 19.71 8.80 8.82
CA GLU A 440 20.06 9.81 9.83
C GLU A 440 19.12 11.01 9.82
N LEU A 441 18.65 11.43 8.64
CA LEU A 441 17.70 12.53 8.49
C LEU A 441 16.37 12.20 9.18
N TYR A 442 15.77 11.04 8.84
CA TYR A 442 14.48 10.61 9.39
C TYR A 442 14.57 10.39 10.90
N TRP A 443 15.64 9.73 11.36
CA TRP A 443 15.86 9.49 12.78
C TRP A 443 16.01 10.79 13.56
N GLY A 444 16.76 11.76 13.04
CA GLY A 444 16.95 13.04 13.70
C GLY A 444 15.67 13.84 13.87
N ILE A 445 14.83 13.87 12.83
CA ILE A 445 13.55 14.58 12.88
C ILE A 445 12.61 13.95 13.91
N VAL A 446 12.49 12.62 13.91
CA VAL A 446 11.66 11.89 14.87
C VAL A 446 12.16 12.12 16.30
N LEU A 447 13.46 11.98 16.55
CA LEU A 447 14.01 12.16 17.89
C LEU A 447 13.83 13.58 18.42
N GLU A 448 14.02 14.61 17.59
CA GLU A 448 13.83 16.00 18.01
C GLU A 448 12.38 16.27 18.39
N TYR A 449 11.44 15.79 17.60
CA TYR A 449 10.02 15.88 17.92
C TYR A 449 9.69 15.12 19.21
N LEU A 450 10.16 13.89 19.39
CA LEU A 450 9.91 13.16 20.65
C LEU A 450 10.54 13.84 21.87
N LYS A 451 11.74 14.44 21.74
CA LYS A 451 12.37 15.20 22.84
C LYS A 451 11.54 16.43 23.21
N LYS A 452 11.07 17.20 22.22
CA LYS A 452 10.33 18.45 22.43
C LYS A 452 8.88 18.22 22.83
N ASP A 453 8.16 17.36 22.12
CA ASP A 453 6.71 17.23 22.20
C ASP A 453 6.23 16.04 23.05
N TYR A 454 7.11 15.07 23.35
CA TYR A 454 6.85 13.95 24.27
C TYR A 454 7.67 14.03 25.57
N ASN A 455 8.45 15.11 25.76
CA ASN A 455 9.37 15.28 26.89
C ASN A 455 10.31 14.08 27.09
N LEU A 456 10.74 13.46 26.00
CA LEU A 456 11.57 12.26 26.03
C LEU A 456 12.98 12.62 26.54
N ARG A 457 13.29 12.25 27.78
CA ARG A 457 14.64 12.42 28.37
C ARG A 457 15.52 11.25 27.95
N LEU A 458 16.58 11.55 27.19
CA LEU A 458 17.55 10.57 26.73
C LEU A 458 18.94 11.02 27.19
N HIS A 459 19.46 10.40 28.25
CA HIS A 459 20.80 10.72 28.76
C HIS A 459 21.93 10.24 27.83
N SER A 460 21.67 9.28 26.93
CA SER A 460 22.70 8.58 26.15
C SER A 460 22.59 8.71 24.62
N ILE A 461 21.61 9.46 24.09
CA ILE A 461 21.42 9.58 22.63
C ILE A 461 21.88 10.95 22.15
N ASN A 462 23.20 11.09 22.04
CA ASN A 462 23.87 12.13 21.25
C ASN A 462 24.22 11.57 19.88
N THR A 463 23.30 11.66 18.93
CA THR A 463 23.48 11.08 17.58
C THR A 463 23.36 12.08 16.43
N LEU A 464 22.92 13.31 16.70
CA LEU A 464 23.06 14.39 15.72
C LEU A 464 24.10 15.39 16.19
N ASN A 465 25.09 15.61 15.33
CA ASN A 465 25.97 16.76 15.42
C ASN A 465 25.10 18.02 15.61
N ASN A 466 25.35 18.80 16.67
CA ASN A 466 24.52 19.94 17.08
C ASN A 466 24.21 20.92 15.92
N LYS A 467 25.11 21.01 14.94
CA LYS A 467 24.96 21.84 13.72
C LYS A 467 23.80 21.42 12.81
N LYS A 468 23.50 20.12 12.69
CA LYS A 468 22.35 19.62 11.89
C LYS A 468 21.02 19.80 12.62
N ARG A 469 21.05 19.77 13.95
CA ARG A 469 19.89 19.81 14.85
C ARG A 469 19.12 21.15 14.77
N PHE A 470 19.85 22.26 14.74
CA PHE A 470 19.26 23.60 14.63
C PHE A 470 18.65 23.86 13.24
N PHE A 471 19.27 23.35 12.18
CA PHE A 471 18.78 23.44 10.81
C PHE A 471 17.41 22.76 10.62
N TYR A 472 17.21 21.58 11.18
CA TYR A 472 15.94 20.86 11.10
C TYR A 472 14.80 21.55 11.86
N LYS A 473 15.13 22.21 12.99
CA LYS A 473 14.17 23.01 13.76
C LYS A 473 13.59 24.14 12.90
N TYR A 474 14.41 24.91 12.20
CA TYR A 474 13.93 26.08 11.46
C TYR A 474 13.10 25.73 10.21
N LEU A 475 13.46 24.66 9.48
CA LEU A 475 12.78 24.29 8.23
C LEU A 475 11.51 23.47 8.40
N PHE A 476 11.34 22.76 9.52
CA PHE A 476 10.29 21.77 9.69
C PHE A 476 9.50 21.92 11.00
N ASN A 477 9.37 23.15 11.51
CA ASN A 477 8.71 23.47 12.79
C ASN A 477 7.29 22.89 12.94
N ASP A 478 6.56 22.72 11.83
CA ASP A 478 5.19 22.23 11.83
C ASP A 478 5.06 20.71 11.60
N TRP A 479 6.17 19.99 11.44
CA TRP A 479 6.16 18.53 11.38
C TRP A 479 5.87 17.96 12.79
N PRO A 480 5.02 16.93 12.95
CA PRO A 480 4.45 16.01 11.95
C PRO A 480 3.06 16.39 11.39
N TYR A 481 2.54 17.58 11.74
CA TYR A 481 1.16 17.98 11.43
C TYR A 481 1.00 18.66 10.08
N SER A 482 2.11 19.05 9.45
CA SER A 482 2.14 19.67 8.12
C SER A 482 2.49 18.66 7.02
N ARG A 483 1.57 18.43 6.09
CA ARG A 483 1.84 17.64 4.87
C ARG A 483 2.95 18.24 4.03
N LYS A 484 3.01 19.58 3.95
CA LYS A 484 4.10 20.31 3.29
C LYS A 484 5.45 19.96 3.90
N SER A 485 5.59 20.10 5.22
CA SER A 485 6.85 19.80 5.90
C SER A 485 7.23 18.32 5.73
N HIS A 486 6.26 17.41 5.86
CA HIS A 486 6.50 15.98 5.65
C HIS A 486 6.96 15.66 4.22
N PHE A 487 6.33 16.27 3.21
CA PHE A 487 6.72 16.14 1.81
C PHE A 487 8.14 16.65 1.55
N LEU A 488 8.48 17.84 2.07
CA LEU A 488 9.80 18.45 1.89
C LEU A 488 10.92 17.61 2.54
N ILE A 489 10.67 17.00 3.70
CA ILE A 489 11.62 16.07 4.34
C ILE A 489 11.89 14.87 3.43
N LYS A 490 10.85 14.27 2.86
CA LYS A 490 10.96 13.13 1.96
C LYS A 490 11.69 13.51 0.66
N LEU A 491 11.41 14.69 0.13
CA LEU A 491 12.08 15.22 -1.06
C LEU A 491 13.58 15.44 -0.79
N LEU A 492 13.92 15.99 0.38
CA LEU A 492 15.32 16.21 0.78
C LEU A 492 16.08 14.89 0.94
N ASP A 493 15.50 13.89 1.61
CA ASP A 493 16.11 12.55 1.73
C ASP A 493 16.37 11.95 0.34
N LEU A 494 15.35 11.97 -0.52
CA LEU A 494 15.45 11.44 -1.88
C LEU A 494 16.53 12.18 -2.69
N TYR A 495 16.60 13.51 -2.57
CA TYR A 495 17.63 14.32 -3.21
C TYR A 495 19.03 13.98 -2.71
N MET A 496 19.25 13.89 -1.41
CA MET A 496 20.57 13.58 -0.85
C MET A 496 21.07 12.22 -1.30
N ARG A 497 20.20 11.20 -1.32
CA ARG A 497 20.53 9.85 -1.80
C ARG A 497 20.87 9.85 -3.28
N ASN A 498 19.99 10.42 -4.10
CA ASN A 498 20.18 10.47 -5.55
C ASN A 498 21.39 11.32 -5.96
N LYS A 499 21.66 12.44 -5.28
CA LYS A 499 22.86 13.28 -5.50
C LYS A 499 24.14 12.50 -5.20
N LYS A 500 24.17 11.75 -4.09
CA LYS A 500 25.32 10.92 -3.72
C LYS A 500 25.58 9.82 -4.75
N GLU A 501 24.54 9.27 -5.36
CA GLU A 501 24.65 8.13 -6.27
C GLU A 501 24.82 8.47 -7.75
N HIS A 502 24.34 9.65 -8.15
CA HIS A 502 24.26 10.07 -9.56
C HIS A 502 24.88 11.46 -9.82
N GLY A 503 25.41 12.14 -8.80
CA GLY A 503 25.81 13.54 -8.90
C GLY A 503 24.59 14.47 -8.97
N PHE A 504 24.84 15.79 -9.07
CA PHE A 504 23.81 16.82 -9.00
C PHE A 504 22.73 16.67 -10.09
N PHE A 505 23.12 16.77 -11.37
CA PHE A 505 22.18 16.68 -12.50
C PHE A 505 21.56 15.28 -12.64
N GLY A 506 22.35 14.23 -12.36
CA GLY A 506 21.89 12.86 -12.34
C GLY A 506 20.79 12.63 -11.31
N GLY A 507 21.00 13.16 -10.10
CA GLY A 507 20.06 13.00 -9.01
C GLY A 507 18.76 13.77 -9.21
N LEU A 508 18.81 14.98 -9.76
CA LEU A 508 17.61 15.76 -10.11
C LEU A 508 16.74 15.03 -11.15
N LYS A 509 17.37 14.48 -12.18
CA LYS A 509 16.66 13.71 -13.22
C LYS A 509 16.03 12.44 -12.65
N GLU A 510 16.71 11.76 -11.74
CA GLU A 510 16.18 10.58 -11.06
C GLU A 510 14.96 10.92 -10.17
N ILE A 511 15.01 12.02 -9.41
CA ILE A 511 13.85 12.52 -8.65
C ILE A 511 12.66 12.81 -9.56
N PHE A 512 12.90 13.43 -10.72
CA PHE A 512 11.86 13.70 -11.69
C PHE A 512 11.25 12.42 -12.27
N PHE A 513 12.06 11.43 -12.65
CA PHE A 513 11.57 10.10 -13.07
C PHE A 513 10.75 9.44 -11.98
N GLN A 514 11.19 9.60 -10.73
CA GLN A 514 10.44 9.21 -9.56
C GLN A 514 9.22 10.09 -9.26
N PHE A 515 8.98 11.22 -9.92
CA PHE A 515 7.70 11.93 -9.82
C PHE A 515 6.72 11.46 -10.87
N ILE A 516 7.20 11.23 -12.09
CA ILE A 516 6.37 10.86 -13.24
C ILE A 516 6.32 9.36 -13.55
N GLU A 517 6.84 8.53 -12.64
CA GLU A 517 6.79 7.05 -12.69
C GLU A 517 7.52 6.43 -13.89
N LEU A 518 8.59 7.07 -14.33
CA LEU A 518 9.49 6.50 -15.33
C LEU A 518 10.51 5.55 -14.69
N GLU A 519 10.99 4.59 -15.49
CA GLU A 519 12.08 3.68 -15.11
C GLU A 519 13.29 4.47 -14.59
N ASN A 520 13.85 4.01 -13.47
CA ASN A 520 15.08 4.56 -12.89
C ASN A 520 16.20 4.59 -13.95
N TRP A 521 16.98 5.67 -13.99
CA TRP A 521 17.95 5.89 -15.07
C TRP A 521 18.99 4.75 -15.17
N LYS A 522 19.49 4.21 -14.07
CA LYS A 522 20.48 3.10 -14.10
C LYS A 522 19.92 1.76 -14.61
N ASN A 523 18.61 1.52 -14.47
CA ASN A 523 18.01 0.26 -14.92
C ASN A 523 17.85 0.18 -16.45
N LYS A 524 18.04 1.29 -17.17
CA LYS A 524 18.01 1.32 -18.65
C LYS A 524 19.10 0.51 -19.35
N ASN A 525 20.18 0.14 -18.66
CA ASN A 525 21.33 -0.51 -19.27
C ASN A 525 21.52 -1.99 -18.84
N LEU A 526 20.67 -2.51 -17.96
CA LEU A 526 20.78 -3.88 -17.46
C LEU A 526 19.64 -4.81 -17.94
N ILE A 527 18.66 -4.27 -18.69
CA ILE A 527 17.33 -4.88 -18.77
C ILE A 527 16.85 -4.95 -20.22
N SER A 528 16.83 -6.15 -20.79
CA SER A 528 16.53 -6.38 -22.21
C SER A 528 15.16 -7.00 -22.48
N SER A 529 14.38 -7.41 -21.47
CA SER A 529 13.06 -8.03 -21.70
C SER A 529 11.86 -7.11 -21.40
N TYR A 530 10.75 -7.39 -22.09
CA TYR A 530 9.47 -6.68 -21.97
C TYR A 530 8.82 -6.76 -20.57
N LEU A 531 8.94 -7.91 -19.91
CA LEU A 531 8.43 -8.13 -18.55
C LEU A 531 9.23 -7.31 -17.53
N GLU A 532 10.55 -7.28 -17.67
CA GLU A 532 11.44 -6.54 -16.78
C GLU A 532 11.27 -5.02 -16.93
N GLN A 533 11.00 -4.49 -18.13
CA GLN A 533 10.62 -3.08 -18.33
C GLN A 533 9.31 -2.69 -17.62
N ARG A 534 8.41 -3.64 -17.37
CA ARG A 534 7.17 -3.40 -16.62
C ARG A 534 7.36 -3.52 -15.11
N ILE A 535 8.18 -4.46 -14.66
CA ILE A 535 8.56 -4.64 -13.23
C ILE A 535 9.34 -3.43 -12.70
N ASN A 536 10.09 -2.74 -13.56
CA ASN A 536 10.86 -1.55 -13.21
C ASN A 536 10.08 -0.24 -13.25
N LYS A 537 8.84 -0.26 -13.75
CA LYS A 537 7.91 0.86 -13.61
C LYS A 537 7.17 0.72 -12.30
N ARG A 538 6.69 1.83 -11.75
CA ARG A 538 5.82 1.80 -10.57
C ARG A 538 4.45 1.27 -10.94
N ILE A 539 4.34 -0.04 -10.97
CA ILE A 539 3.23 -0.74 -11.55
C ILE A 539 2.90 -1.91 -10.64
N TYR A 540 1.64 -2.02 -10.25
CA TYR A 540 1.16 -3.30 -9.73
C TYR A 540 0.90 -4.26 -10.85
N LEU A 541 1.50 -5.43 -10.74
CA LEU A 541 1.26 -6.51 -11.67
C LEU A 541 0.15 -7.36 -11.09
N TYR A 542 -0.91 -7.56 -11.87
CA TYR A 542 -1.75 -8.74 -11.65
C TYR A 542 -0.82 -9.95 -11.83
N PRO A 543 -0.68 -10.83 -10.83
CA PRO A 543 0.38 -11.81 -10.84
C PRO A 543 0.05 -12.92 -11.84
N LEU A 544 0.76 -12.88 -12.96
CA LEU A 544 1.29 -14.07 -13.60
C LEU A 544 2.69 -14.21 -13.03
N MET A 545 2.91 -15.07 -12.03
CA MET A 545 4.27 -15.56 -11.83
C MET A 545 4.64 -16.33 -13.09
N ILE A 546 5.66 -15.91 -13.82
CA ILE A 546 6.25 -16.69 -14.90
C ILE A 546 7.75 -16.60 -14.68
N PHE A 547 8.41 -17.70 -14.32
CA PHE A 547 9.85 -17.83 -14.55
C PHE A 547 10.20 -19.23 -15.01
N ASN A 548 10.56 -19.33 -16.30
CA ASN A 548 11.69 -20.09 -16.83
C ASN A 548 11.80 -19.81 -18.35
N ASN A 549 12.43 -18.68 -18.74
CA ASN A 549 13.22 -18.46 -19.98
C ASN A 549 13.20 -17.01 -20.54
N LYS A 550 14.28 -16.68 -21.26
CA LYS A 550 14.66 -15.38 -21.86
C LYS A 550 13.67 -14.86 -22.92
N ILE A 551 13.42 -13.55 -22.90
CA ILE A 551 12.78 -12.79 -23.99
C ILE A 551 13.59 -11.52 -24.25
N ASP A 552 13.86 -11.21 -25.50
CA ASP A 552 14.68 -10.09 -25.95
C ASP A 552 13.82 -8.97 -26.61
N ILE A 553 14.45 -7.79 -26.76
CA ILE A 553 14.28 -6.70 -27.75
C ILE A 553 13.70 -5.33 -27.26
N GLY A 554 14.55 -4.28 -27.33
CA GLY A 554 14.26 -2.99 -28.02
C GLY A 554 14.17 -1.66 -27.23
N LYS A 555 15.03 -0.66 -27.55
CA LYS A 555 15.04 0.79 -27.12
C LYS A 555 14.52 1.72 -28.26
N PRO A 556 14.28 3.06 -28.11
CA PRO A 556 14.68 3.96 -27.01
C PRO A 556 13.63 4.97 -26.46
N ILE A 557 13.91 5.47 -25.24
CA ILE A 557 13.16 6.46 -24.43
C ILE A 557 13.72 7.89 -24.57
N GLU A 558 14.65 8.17 -25.49
CA GLU A 558 15.36 9.46 -25.52
C GLU A 558 14.59 10.63 -26.14
N GLU A 559 13.54 10.36 -26.93
CA GLU A 559 12.72 11.41 -27.56
C GLU A 559 11.62 11.99 -26.65
N ALA A 560 11.26 11.31 -25.56
CA ALA A 560 10.19 11.74 -24.67
C ALA A 560 10.60 12.86 -23.70
N LEU A 561 11.91 13.13 -23.58
CA LEU A 561 12.49 14.09 -22.64
C LEU A 561 12.42 15.56 -23.12
N ARG A 562 11.88 15.84 -24.32
CA ARG A 562 11.88 17.18 -24.94
C ARG A 562 10.56 17.96 -24.84
N VAL A 563 9.58 17.57 -24.01
CA VAL A 563 8.21 18.12 -24.12
C VAL A 563 7.69 18.86 -22.88
N GLY A 564 7.56 20.18 -22.99
CA GLY A 564 6.43 21.05 -22.62
C GLY A 564 5.87 21.13 -21.18
N GLY A 565 6.39 20.34 -20.24
CA GLY A 565 6.09 20.47 -18.80
C GLY A 565 7.25 20.00 -17.92
N PHE A 566 8.32 19.52 -18.55
CA PHE A 566 9.59 19.17 -17.94
C PHE A 566 10.23 20.42 -17.33
N ASP A 567 10.33 21.50 -18.09
CA ASP A 567 11.03 22.72 -17.66
C ASP A 567 10.28 23.46 -16.55
N GLU A 568 8.94 23.43 -16.50
CA GLU A 568 8.16 24.04 -15.42
C GLU A 568 8.27 23.25 -14.10
N LEU A 569 8.10 21.92 -14.14
CA LEU A 569 8.26 21.08 -12.95
C LEU A 569 9.71 21.03 -12.49
N LYS A 570 10.67 20.99 -13.43
CA LYS A 570 12.11 21.10 -13.15
C LYS A 570 12.40 22.45 -12.50
N THR A 571 11.90 23.57 -13.05
CA THR A 571 12.07 24.89 -12.45
C THR A 571 11.49 24.97 -11.03
N VAL A 572 10.30 24.41 -10.77
CA VAL A 572 9.73 24.41 -9.40
C VAL A 572 10.55 23.54 -8.45
N VAL A 573 10.92 22.33 -8.85
CA VAL A 573 11.73 21.42 -8.00
C VAL A 573 13.14 21.98 -7.80
N GLU A 574 13.77 22.53 -8.84
CA GLU A 574 15.06 23.22 -8.76
C GLU A 574 14.95 24.47 -7.93
N ASN A 575 13.91 25.29 -8.04
CA ASN A 575 13.73 26.47 -7.20
C ASN A 575 13.53 26.07 -5.73
N GLU A 576 12.71 25.07 -5.42
CA GLU A 576 12.56 24.58 -4.04
C GLU A 576 13.87 23.97 -3.53
N LEU A 577 14.58 23.18 -4.34
CA LEU A 577 15.88 22.60 -3.97
C LEU A 577 16.98 23.65 -3.88
N ILE A 578 16.96 24.71 -4.69
CA ILE A 578 17.87 25.85 -4.62
C ILE A 578 17.51 26.70 -3.42
N ILE A 579 16.24 26.90 -3.07
CA ILE A 579 15.83 27.57 -1.84
C ILE A 579 16.31 26.75 -0.64
N ILE A 580 16.11 25.42 -0.65
CA ILE A 580 16.61 24.52 0.37
C ILE A 580 18.15 24.56 0.42
N GLU A 581 18.85 24.44 -0.71
CA GLU A 581 20.31 24.47 -0.79
C GLU A 581 20.90 25.85 -0.48
N ARG A 582 20.21 26.93 -0.82
CA ARG A 582 20.57 28.32 -0.50
C ARG A 582 20.34 28.58 0.97
N ASN A 583 19.25 28.10 1.55
CA ASN A 583 19.02 28.13 2.99
C ASN A 583 20.07 27.27 3.72
N ILE A 584 20.46 26.12 3.17
CA ILE A 584 21.59 25.30 3.66
C ILE A 584 22.90 26.09 3.55
N LYS A 585 23.20 26.69 2.38
CA LYS A 585 24.44 27.42 2.12
C LYS A 585 24.54 28.67 2.97
N ILE A 586 23.57 29.58 2.91
CA ILE A 586 23.48 30.81 3.74
C ILE A 586 23.63 30.47 5.22
N TYR A 587 23.03 29.37 5.69
CA TYR A 587 23.18 28.93 7.06
C TYR A 587 24.60 28.41 7.38
N LEU A 588 25.22 27.65 6.47
CA LEU A 588 26.62 27.21 6.61
C LEU A 588 27.63 28.37 6.49
N THR A 589 27.42 29.36 5.63
CA THR A 589 28.27 30.57 5.53
C THR A 589 28.02 31.54 6.69
N GLY A 590 26.78 31.70 7.14
CA GLY A 590 26.44 32.52 8.32
C GLY A 590 27.04 31.97 9.61
N ILE A 591 27.13 30.64 9.74
CA ILE A 591 27.86 29.99 10.84
C ILE A 591 29.38 30.16 10.68
N GLY A 592 29.93 30.09 9.46
CA GLY A 592 31.34 30.42 9.22
C GLY A 592 31.70 31.83 9.66
N PHE A 593 30.80 32.80 9.45
CA PHE A 593 30.95 34.19 9.85
C PHE A 593 30.84 34.38 11.37
N LEU A 594 29.87 33.73 12.03
CA LEU A 594 29.72 33.75 13.49
C LEU A 594 30.87 33.01 14.23
N TYR A 595 31.45 31.99 13.60
CA TYR A 595 32.62 31.27 14.14
C TYR A 595 33.90 32.09 14.00
N GLN A 596 34.06 32.86 12.92
CA GLN A 596 35.15 33.85 12.79
C GLN A 596 35.01 35.03 13.75
N GLN A 597 33.79 35.47 14.08
CA GLN A 597 33.59 36.52 15.08
C GLN A 597 33.81 36.06 16.53
N ASN A 598 33.59 34.78 16.85
CA ASN A 598 33.80 34.23 18.20
C ASN A 598 35.18 33.60 18.43
N MET A 599 35.98 33.38 17.38
CA MET A 599 37.41 33.01 17.49
C MET A 599 38.35 34.24 17.49
N GLY A 600 37.78 35.45 17.42
CA GLY A 600 38.47 36.74 17.55
C GLY A 600 38.29 37.41 18.92
N LYS A 601 37.90 36.66 19.95
CA LYS A 601 37.90 37.09 21.36
C LYS A 601 38.56 36.04 22.23
#